data_AF-A0AAV1PV11-F1
#
_entry.id   AF-A0AAV1PV11-F1
#
_cell.length_a   1.000
_cell.length_b   1.000
_cell.length_c   1.000
_cell.angle_alpha   90.00
_cell.angle_beta   90.00
_cell.angle_gamma   90.00
#
_symmetry.space_group_name_H-M   'P 1'
#
loop_
_entity.id
_entity.type
_entity.pdbx_description
1 polymer ?
#
loop_
_entity_poly.entity_id
_entity_poly.type
_entity_poly.pdbx_seq_one_letter_code
_entity_poly.pdbx_strand_id
1 'polypeptide(L)'
;MYLKEISLILNLPASSPQKGFVPHRWLSAYDACMATHAMMPAYKVLYYGYLSTADKELYREPLELMYTKYNVNQVARARNKVFQEELNRKGMTLQGRERKKRVCQKLRHEETTTVLQLSIYMGVLAILKEYVMVFQGSQTLVHKLHDRQLDLFLAFLDCFVKAEHITQLSPRALREMVLEDAMLLPSREVYVGQEADTFRSQKPNHARAHWQRSAARRLRLRRSFNGHNAHNGDRIVLQSLTECAASLPLCSAALNR
;
A
#
# COMPACT_ATOMS: atom_id res chain seq x y z
N MET A 1 2.84 -9.20 -21.79
CA MET A 1 3.03 -8.44 -23.05
C MET A 1 2.44 -7.04 -22.93
N TYR A 2 1.12 -6.82 -23.03
CA TYR A 2 0.51 -5.48 -23.09
C TYR A 2 0.89 -4.50 -21.97
N LEU A 3 0.99 -4.95 -20.70
CA LEU A 3 1.34 -4.03 -19.60
C LEU A 3 2.71 -3.39 -19.80
N LYS A 4 3.70 -4.14 -20.31
CA LYS A 4 5.05 -3.64 -20.57
C LYS A 4 5.02 -2.58 -21.67
N GLU A 5 4.30 -2.85 -22.76
CA GLU A 5 4.14 -1.90 -23.88
C GLU A 5 3.40 -0.63 -23.46
N ILE A 6 2.31 -0.76 -22.69
CA ILE A 6 1.58 0.39 -22.14
C ILE A 6 2.47 1.21 -21.21
N SER A 7 3.33 0.57 -20.42
CA SER A 7 4.26 1.28 -19.53
C SER A 7 5.29 2.07 -20.32
N LEU A 8 5.83 1.48 -21.39
CA LEU A 8 6.74 2.18 -22.32
C LEU A 8 6.05 3.38 -22.98
N ILE A 9 4.80 3.21 -23.44
CA ILE A 9 3.99 4.30 -24.00
C ILE A 9 3.80 5.46 -23.01
N LEU A 10 3.65 5.14 -21.72
CA LEU A 10 3.46 6.12 -20.66
C LEU A 10 4.79 6.64 -20.07
N ASN A 11 5.94 6.24 -20.63
CA ASN A 11 7.27 6.54 -20.09
C ASN A 11 7.45 6.15 -18.61
N LEU A 12 6.83 5.04 -18.21
CA LEU A 12 6.92 4.49 -16.86
C LEU A 12 8.02 3.42 -16.80
N PRO A 13 8.84 3.37 -15.73
CA PRO A 13 9.77 2.29 -15.53
C PRO A 13 9.00 0.99 -15.42
N ALA A 14 9.18 0.09 -16.38
CA ALA A 14 8.45 -1.17 -16.45
C ALA A 14 8.94 -2.15 -15.37
N SER A 15 8.54 -1.93 -14.12
CA SER A 15 8.73 -2.88 -13.02
C SER A 15 7.56 -3.85 -12.99
N SER A 16 7.83 -5.15 -13.18
CA SER A 16 6.85 -6.17 -12.81
C SER A 16 6.98 -6.42 -11.32
N PRO A 17 5.92 -6.24 -10.50
CA PRO A 17 5.97 -6.56 -9.08
C PRO A 17 6.26 -8.04 -8.81
N GLN A 18 6.14 -8.91 -9.83
CA GLN A 18 6.15 -10.36 -9.66
C GLN A 18 7.55 -10.98 -9.57
N LYS A 19 8.59 -10.39 -10.18
CA LYS A 19 9.93 -11.00 -10.19
C LYS A 19 10.58 -10.81 -8.82
N GLY A 20 10.37 -11.79 -7.92
CA GLY A 20 10.97 -11.81 -6.59
C GLY A 20 10.06 -11.39 -5.44
N PHE A 21 8.74 -11.26 -5.66
CA PHE A 21 7.80 -11.02 -4.55
C PHE A 21 7.70 -12.25 -3.67
N VAL A 22 8.12 -12.12 -2.42
CA VAL A 22 7.97 -13.15 -1.41
C VAL A 22 7.02 -12.61 -0.33
N PRO A 23 5.78 -13.15 -0.20
CA PRO A 23 4.74 -12.57 0.65
C PRO A 23 5.14 -12.39 2.12
N HIS A 24 5.98 -13.29 2.63
CA HIS A 24 6.47 -13.26 4.00
C HIS A 24 7.75 -12.42 4.18
N ARG A 25 8.33 -11.89 3.08
CA ARG A 25 9.47 -10.98 3.16
C ARG A 25 8.97 -9.56 3.13
N TRP A 26 9.24 -8.89 4.23
CA TRP A 26 8.86 -7.51 4.44
C TRP A 26 9.34 -6.56 3.33
N LEU A 27 10.60 -6.67 2.90
CA LEU A 27 11.15 -5.86 1.80
C LEU A 27 10.39 -6.08 0.49
N SER A 28 10.02 -7.33 0.18
CA SER A 28 9.22 -7.64 -1.00
C SER A 28 7.83 -6.99 -0.95
N ALA A 29 7.20 -6.90 0.23
CA ALA A 29 5.95 -6.18 0.41
C ALA A 29 6.08 -4.68 0.16
N TYR A 30 7.13 -4.07 0.71
CA TYR A 30 7.45 -2.66 0.46
C TYR A 30 7.68 -2.39 -1.03
N ASP A 31 8.53 -3.17 -1.68
CA ASP A 31 8.86 -3.04 -3.11
C ASP A 31 7.62 -3.23 -3.99
N ALA A 32 6.75 -4.18 -3.65
CA ALA A 32 5.50 -4.40 -4.36
C ALA A 32 4.54 -3.22 -4.23
N CYS A 33 4.46 -2.56 -3.05
CA CYS A 33 3.66 -1.35 -2.87
C CYS A 33 4.18 -0.21 -3.74
N MET A 34 5.49 0.04 -3.70
CA MET A 34 6.18 1.06 -4.51
C MET A 34 5.93 0.84 -6.00
N ALA A 35 6.19 -0.38 -6.50
CA ALA A 35 5.99 -0.74 -7.89
C ALA A 35 4.52 -0.61 -8.31
N THR A 36 3.58 -1.04 -7.46
CA THR A 36 2.15 -0.95 -7.75
C THR A 36 1.68 0.51 -7.82
N HIS A 37 2.16 1.35 -6.91
CA HIS A 37 1.86 2.79 -6.90
C HIS A 37 2.40 3.47 -8.17
N ALA A 38 3.66 3.21 -8.54
CA ALA A 38 4.27 3.77 -9.74
C ALA A 38 3.58 3.31 -11.05
N MET A 39 3.14 2.06 -11.10
CA MET A 39 2.50 1.45 -12.27
C MET A 39 0.99 1.71 -12.37
N MET A 40 0.40 2.41 -11.39
CA MET A 40 -1.03 2.72 -11.34
C MET A 40 -1.60 3.29 -12.66
N PRO A 41 -0.94 4.25 -13.35
CA PRO A 41 -1.44 4.77 -14.63
C PRO A 41 -1.50 3.68 -15.72
N ALA A 42 -0.46 2.86 -15.83
CA ALA A 42 -0.42 1.75 -16.79
C ALA A 42 -1.53 0.72 -16.51
N TYR A 43 -1.80 0.43 -15.24
CA TYR A 43 -2.93 -0.42 -14.88
C TYR A 43 -4.27 0.19 -15.28
N LYS A 44 -4.48 1.49 -15.04
CA LYS A 44 -5.72 2.17 -15.42
C LYS A 44 -5.97 2.14 -16.93
N VAL A 45 -4.92 2.27 -17.75
CA VAL A 45 -5.01 2.15 -19.22
C VAL A 45 -5.29 0.72 -19.64
N LEU A 46 -4.57 -0.26 -19.10
CA LEU A 46 -4.74 -1.68 -19.43
C LEU A 46 -6.15 -2.17 -19.06
N TYR A 47 -6.61 -1.82 -17.86
CA TYR A 47 -7.86 -2.34 -17.32
C TYR A 47 -9.10 -1.61 -17.85
N TYR A 48 -8.94 -0.48 -18.52
CA TYR A 48 -10.02 0.19 -19.24
C TYR A 48 -10.71 -0.72 -20.26
N GLY A 49 -9.97 -1.65 -20.89
CA GLY A 49 -10.53 -2.62 -21.84
C GLY A 49 -11.60 -3.54 -21.23
N TYR A 50 -11.51 -3.82 -19.92
CA TYR A 50 -12.43 -4.72 -19.20
C TYR A 50 -13.64 -4.01 -18.55
N LEU A 51 -13.70 -2.68 -18.66
CA LEU A 51 -14.82 -1.91 -18.13
C LEU A 51 -16.11 -2.19 -18.90
N SER A 52 -17.24 -2.08 -18.21
CA SER A 52 -18.56 -2.07 -18.83
C SER A 52 -18.71 -0.87 -19.77
N THR A 53 -19.68 -0.89 -20.69
CA THR A 53 -19.92 0.26 -21.59
C THR A 53 -20.23 1.53 -20.79
N ALA A 54 -21.01 1.43 -19.72
CA ALA A 54 -21.34 2.56 -18.85
C ALA A 54 -20.09 3.11 -18.14
N ASP A 55 -19.23 2.24 -17.60
CA ASP A 55 -17.98 2.67 -16.95
C ASP A 55 -16.98 3.25 -17.95
N LYS A 56 -16.93 2.73 -19.18
CA LYS A 56 -16.07 3.30 -20.23
C LYS A 56 -16.46 4.74 -20.51
N GLU A 57 -17.76 5.04 -20.60
CA GLU A 57 -18.22 6.41 -20.78
C GLU A 57 -17.83 7.30 -19.60
N LEU A 58 -18.09 6.82 -18.37
CA LEU A 58 -17.77 7.54 -17.15
C LEU A 58 -16.26 7.86 -17.01
N TYR A 59 -15.39 6.94 -17.43
CA TYR A 59 -13.94 7.07 -17.27
C TYR A 59 -13.20 7.48 -18.55
N ARG A 60 -13.93 7.87 -19.61
CA ARG A 60 -13.35 8.35 -20.87
C ARG A 60 -12.50 9.60 -20.67
N GLU A 61 -13.08 10.66 -20.12
CA GLU A 61 -12.36 11.92 -19.88
C GLU A 61 -11.18 11.73 -18.91
N PRO A 62 -11.31 11.02 -17.77
CA PRO A 62 -10.16 10.68 -16.91
C PRO A 62 -9.03 9.93 -17.62
N LEU A 63 -9.34 9.10 -18.63
CA LEU A 63 -8.33 8.43 -19.44
C LEU A 63 -7.62 9.42 -20.39
N GLU A 64 -8.35 10.33 -21.02
CA GLU A 64 -7.77 11.35 -21.92
C GLU A 64 -6.90 12.36 -21.16
N LEU A 65 -7.32 12.79 -19.97
CA LEU A 65 -6.52 13.63 -19.08
C LEU A 65 -5.20 12.93 -18.71
N MET A 66 -5.24 11.62 -18.49
CA MET A 66 -4.04 10.83 -18.22
C MET A 66 -3.11 10.78 -19.44
N TYR A 67 -3.64 10.51 -20.63
CA TYR A 67 -2.81 10.55 -21.85
C TYR A 67 -2.15 11.91 -22.06
N THR A 68 -2.87 12.99 -21.74
CA THR A 68 -2.31 14.35 -21.80
C THR A 68 -1.20 14.53 -20.76
N LYS A 69 -1.45 14.14 -19.49
CA LYS A 69 -0.45 14.22 -18.41
C LYS A 69 0.85 13.48 -18.73
N TYR A 70 0.77 12.34 -19.41
CA TYR A 70 1.93 11.51 -19.77
C TYR A 70 2.43 11.77 -21.21
N ASN A 71 1.99 12.86 -21.87
CA ASN A 71 2.40 13.25 -23.22
C ASN A 71 2.25 12.13 -24.26
N VAL A 72 1.19 11.33 -24.15
CA VAL A 72 0.92 10.23 -25.07
C VAL A 72 0.32 10.78 -26.38
N ASN A 73 1.06 10.61 -27.48
CA ASN A 73 0.66 11.05 -28.81
C ASN A 73 -0.49 10.19 -29.40
N GLN A 74 -1.11 10.68 -30.48
CA GLN A 74 -2.29 10.05 -31.07
C GLN A 74 -2.04 8.63 -31.59
N VAL A 75 -0.86 8.36 -32.15
CA VAL A 75 -0.46 7.04 -32.64
C VAL A 75 -0.40 6.04 -31.48
N ALA A 76 0.20 6.42 -30.36
CA ALA A 76 0.30 5.60 -29.17
C ALA A 76 -1.07 5.41 -28.47
N ARG A 77 -1.96 6.43 -28.50
CA ARG A 77 -3.35 6.29 -28.05
C ARG A 77 -4.11 5.26 -28.87
N ALA A 78 -4.00 5.32 -30.20
CA ALA A 78 -4.60 4.33 -31.10
C ALA A 78 -4.08 2.91 -30.81
N ARG A 79 -2.78 2.77 -30.55
CA ARG A 79 -2.18 1.48 -30.17
C ARG A 79 -2.75 0.94 -28.84
N ASN A 80 -2.91 1.79 -27.83
CA ASN A 80 -3.55 1.40 -26.57
C ASN A 80 -5.00 0.94 -26.76
N LYS A 81 -5.75 1.62 -27.65
CA LYS A 81 -7.12 1.23 -28.00
C LYS A 81 -7.18 -0.18 -28.60
N VAL A 82 -6.25 -0.51 -29.50
CA VAL A 82 -6.14 -1.87 -30.06
C VAL A 82 -5.93 -2.90 -28.94
N PHE A 83 -5.02 -2.64 -28.00
CA PHE A 83 -4.83 -3.56 -26.85
C PHE A 83 -6.09 -3.74 -26.02
N GLN A 84 -6.82 -2.66 -25.76
CA GLN A 84 -8.06 -2.70 -24.98
C GLN A 84 -9.16 -3.49 -25.70
N GLU A 85 -9.28 -3.34 -27.02
CA GLU A 85 -10.23 -4.10 -27.84
C GLU A 85 -9.88 -5.59 -27.88
N GLU A 86 -8.60 -5.94 -28.06
CA GLU A 86 -8.14 -7.32 -28.00
C GLU A 86 -8.44 -7.96 -26.63
N LEU A 87 -8.23 -7.23 -25.54
CA LEU A 87 -8.53 -7.71 -24.20
C LEU A 87 -10.03 -7.89 -23.95
N ASN A 88 -10.86 -7.03 -24.52
CA ASN A 88 -12.32 -7.13 -24.43
C ASN A 88 -12.87 -8.34 -25.20
N ARG A 89 -12.24 -8.71 -26.33
CA ARG A 89 -12.64 -9.86 -27.15
C ARG A 89 -12.21 -11.21 -26.57
N LYS A 90 -11.24 -11.24 -25.66
CA LYS A 90 -10.75 -12.50 -25.09
C LYS A 90 -11.83 -13.15 -24.22
N GLY A 91 -12.23 -14.37 -24.62
CA GLY A 91 -13.06 -15.24 -23.79
C GLY A 91 -12.41 -15.45 -22.42
N MET A 92 -13.20 -15.31 -21.36
CA MET A 92 -12.70 -15.34 -20.00
C MET A 92 -13.58 -16.22 -19.12
N THR A 93 -12.94 -17.01 -18.27
CA THR A 93 -13.64 -17.78 -17.24
C THR A 93 -14.39 -16.86 -16.28
N LEU A 94 -15.41 -17.38 -15.61
CA LEU A 94 -16.18 -16.63 -14.62
C LEU A 94 -15.28 -16.08 -13.50
N GLN A 95 -14.35 -16.92 -13.00
CA GLN A 95 -13.36 -16.51 -12.00
C GLN A 95 -12.44 -15.39 -12.52
N GLY A 96 -12.01 -15.48 -13.78
CA GLY A 96 -11.23 -14.43 -14.43
C GLY A 96 -12.00 -13.11 -14.48
N ARG A 97 -13.27 -13.14 -14.89
CA ARG A 97 -14.14 -11.97 -14.97
C ARG A 97 -14.31 -11.30 -13.60
N GLU A 98 -14.65 -12.07 -12.57
CA GLU A 98 -14.80 -11.55 -11.21
C GLU A 98 -13.51 -10.94 -10.67
N ARG A 99 -12.36 -11.54 -10.98
CA ARG A 99 -11.07 -10.96 -10.62
C ARG A 99 -10.83 -9.62 -11.32
N LYS A 100 -11.12 -9.51 -12.62
CA LYS A 100 -10.97 -8.26 -13.37
C LYS A 100 -11.91 -7.18 -12.84
N LYS A 101 -13.15 -7.54 -12.49
CA LYS A 101 -14.12 -6.65 -11.86
C LYS A 101 -13.59 -6.06 -10.55
N ARG A 102 -13.06 -6.92 -9.65
CA ARG A 102 -12.42 -6.46 -8.40
C ARG A 102 -11.25 -5.51 -8.63
N VAL A 103 -10.41 -5.78 -9.64
CA VAL A 103 -9.30 -4.89 -9.99
C VAL A 103 -9.80 -3.54 -10.51
N CYS A 104 -10.78 -3.53 -11.42
CA CYS A 104 -11.37 -2.29 -11.93
C CYS A 104 -11.99 -1.46 -10.80
N GLN A 105 -12.65 -2.11 -9.85
CA GLN A 105 -13.18 -1.48 -8.64
C GLN A 105 -12.10 -0.78 -7.83
N LYS A 106 -10.97 -1.44 -7.56
CA LYS A 106 -9.85 -0.82 -6.82
C LYS A 106 -9.16 0.31 -7.58
N LEU A 107 -9.02 0.17 -8.90
CA LEU A 107 -8.32 1.14 -9.75
C LEU A 107 -9.13 2.40 -10.05
N ARG A 108 -10.47 2.33 -10.01
CA ARG A 108 -11.37 3.41 -10.45
C ARG A 108 -12.36 3.83 -9.37
N HIS A 109 -13.30 2.96 -9.00
CA HIS A 109 -14.36 3.30 -8.03
C HIS A 109 -13.81 3.61 -6.63
N GLU A 110 -12.79 2.87 -6.21
CA GLU A 110 -12.13 3.04 -4.90
C GLU A 110 -10.72 3.63 -5.05
N GLU A 111 -10.43 4.30 -6.17
CA GLU A 111 -9.09 4.79 -6.50
C GLU A 111 -8.49 5.59 -5.34
N THR A 112 -9.23 6.55 -4.81
CA THR A 112 -8.74 7.45 -3.78
C THR A 112 -8.34 6.68 -2.52
N THR A 113 -9.16 5.71 -2.11
CA THR A 113 -8.88 4.83 -0.98
C THR A 113 -7.67 3.95 -1.25
N THR A 114 -7.58 3.37 -2.45
CA THR A 114 -6.48 2.50 -2.88
C THR A 114 -5.14 3.25 -2.89
N VAL A 115 -5.09 4.45 -3.48
CA VAL A 115 -3.88 5.28 -3.53
C VAL A 115 -3.45 5.65 -2.12
N LEU A 116 -4.38 6.16 -1.29
CA LEU A 116 -4.08 6.49 0.10
C LEU A 116 -3.53 5.28 0.89
N GLN A 117 -4.12 4.09 0.71
CA GLN A 117 -3.63 2.87 1.36
C GLN A 117 -2.22 2.52 0.90
N LEU A 118 -1.94 2.56 -0.40
CA LEU A 118 -0.58 2.31 -0.92
C LEU A 118 0.40 3.34 -0.37
N SER A 119 0.05 4.63 -0.36
CA SER A 119 0.90 5.70 0.18
C SER A 119 1.20 5.52 1.66
N ILE A 120 0.20 5.14 2.47
CA ILE A 120 0.39 4.81 3.88
C ILE A 120 1.30 3.60 4.04
N TYR A 121 1.08 2.53 3.26
CA TYR A 121 1.93 1.36 3.34
C TYR A 121 3.36 1.71 2.99
N MET A 122 3.62 2.45 1.91
CA MET A 122 4.97 2.88 1.57
C MET A 122 5.59 3.71 2.73
N GLY A 123 4.86 4.65 3.31
CA GLY A 123 5.35 5.48 4.41
C GLY A 123 5.66 4.70 5.69
N VAL A 124 4.70 3.90 6.16
CA VAL A 124 4.82 3.12 7.41
C VAL A 124 5.81 1.99 7.25
N LEU A 125 5.79 1.30 6.11
CA LEU A 125 6.76 0.26 5.82
C LEU A 125 8.18 0.86 5.81
N ALA A 126 8.43 2.00 5.16
CA ALA A 126 9.77 2.57 5.12
C ALA A 126 10.47 2.68 6.51
N ILE A 127 9.71 2.92 7.60
CA ILE A 127 10.20 2.97 8.98
C ILE A 127 10.90 1.66 9.41
N LEU A 128 10.43 0.50 8.96
CA LEU A 128 11.00 -0.81 9.32
C LEU A 128 12.25 -1.18 8.50
N LYS A 129 12.54 -0.45 7.43
CA LYS A 129 13.57 -0.84 6.46
C LYS A 129 14.93 -1.02 7.13
N GLU A 130 15.34 -0.05 7.95
CA GLU A 130 16.64 -0.10 8.64
C GLU A 130 16.73 -1.28 9.60
N TYR A 131 15.68 -1.51 10.39
CA TYR A 131 15.62 -2.65 11.31
C TYR A 131 15.72 -4.00 10.57
N VAL A 132 14.96 -4.15 9.48
CA VAL A 132 14.98 -5.38 8.66
C VAL A 132 16.35 -5.59 8.01
N MET A 133 17.03 -4.52 7.56
CA MET A 133 18.38 -4.62 7.02
C MET A 133 19.40 -5.08 8.06
N VAL A 134 19.29 -4.61 9.31
CA VAL A 134 20.14 -5.09 10.42
C VAL A 134 19.83 -6.55 10.75
N PHE A 135 18.56 -6.93 10.79
CA PHE A 135 18.12 -8.30 11.08
C PHE A 135 18.53 -9.29 10.00
N GLN A 136 18.47 -8.89 8.73
CA GLN A 136 18.86 -9.71 7.58
C GLN A 136 20.34 -9.58 7.21
N GLY A 137 21.12 -8.86 8.01
CA GLY A 137 22.56 -8.72 7.81
C GLY A 137 23.29 -10.05 7.93
N SER A 138 24.48 -10.15 7.32
CA SER A 138 25.32 -11.35 7.37
C SER A 138 25.80 -11.71 8.78
N GLN A 139 25.78 -10.76 9.71
CA GLN A 139 26.10 -10.96 11.12
C GLN A 139 24.91 -10.53 11.99
N THR A 140 24.41 -11.47 12.80
CA THR A 140 23.32 -11.20 13.74
C THR A 140 23.85 -10.42 14.94
N LEU A 141 23.79 -9.10 14.88
CA LEU A 141 24.20 -8.22 15.98
C LEU A 141 23.07 -8.08 16.99
N VAL A 142 22.85 -9.11 17.83
CA VAL A 142 21.71 -9.24 18.76
C VAL A 142 21.54 -8.01 19.67
N HIS A 143 22.64 -7.46 20.19
CA HIS A 143 22.60 -6.24 21.02
C HIS A 143 22.09 -5.03 20.22
N LYS A 144 22.58 -4.83 18.98
CA LYS A 144 22.07 -3.77 18.09
C LYS A 144 20.63 -4.00 17.68
N LEU A 145 20.21 -5.25 17.51
CA LEU A 145 18.83 -5.58 17.20
C LEU A 145 17.90 -5.15 18.33
N HIS A 146 18.26 -5.44 19.57
CA HIS A 146 17.46 -5.03 20.73
C HIS A 146 17.35 -3.50 20.84
N ASP A 147 18.45 -2.77 20.67
CA ASP A 147 18.43 -1.30 20.70
C ASP A 147 17.59 -0.74 19.55
N ARG A 148 17.79 -1.24 18.33
CA ARG A 148 17.03 -0.81 17.15
C ARG A 148 15.56 -1.20 17.18
N GLN A 149 15.19 -2.25 17.91
CA GLN A 149 13.80 -2.63 18.11
C GLN A 149 13.06 -1.60 18.97
N LEU A 150 13.71 -1.09 20.02
CA LEU A 150 13.14 -0.02 20.84
C LEU A 150 12.99 1.27 20.01
N ASP A 151 14.04 1.67 19.29
CA ASP A 151 13.98 2.84 18.41
C ASP A 151 12.86 2.73 17.36
N LEU A 152 12.72 1.55 16.74
CA LEU A 152 11.66 1.27 15.79
C LEU A 152 10.27 1.37 16.42
N PHE A 153 10.11 0.83 17.63
CA PHE A 153 8.83 0.87 18.34
C PHE A 153 8.45 2.31 18.70
N LEU A 154 9.41 3.10 19.17
CA LEU A 154 9.22 4.53 19.44
C LEU A 154 8.87 5.32 18.18
N ALA A 155 9.63 5.15 17.10
CA ALA A 155 9.35 5.79 15.82
C ALA A 155 7.96 5.44 15.25
N PHE A 156 7.51 4.19 15.45
CA PHE A 156 6.16 3.79 15.08
C PHE A 156 5.09 4.44 15.96
N LEU A 157 5.32 4.56 17.27
CA LEU A 157 4.39 5.25 18.17
C LEU A 157 4.29 6.74 17.88
N ASP A 158 5.39 7.40 17.56
CA ASP A 158 5.44 8.83 17.18
C ASP A 158 4.53 9.15 15.98
N CYS A 159 4.23 8.15 15.14
CA CYS A 159 3.28 8.34 14.04
C CYS A 159 1.84 8.59 14.51
N PHE A 160 1.48 8.14 15.71
CA PHE A 160 0.08 8.09 16.18
C PHE A 160 -0.15 8.71 17.56
N VAL A 161 0.89 8.86 18.37
CA VAL A 161 0.81 9.25 19.78
C VAL A 161 1.58 10.55 19.97
N LYS A 162 1.07 11.44 20.81
CA LYS A 162 1.73 12.72 21.12
C LYS A 162 3.06 12.47 21.85
N ALA A 163 4.09 13.23 21.48
CA ALA A 163 5.45 13.05 22.01
C ALA A 163 5.54 13.13 23.54
N GLU A 164 4.70 13.96 24.17
CA GLU A 164 4.60 14.13 25.63
C GLU A 164 4.26 12.84 26.38
N HIS A 165 3.61 11.88 25.72
CA HIS A 165 3.24 10.58 26.30
C HIS A 165 4.26 9.47 26.05
N ILE A 166 5.29 9.71 25.23
CA ILE A 166 6.25 8.69 24.79
C ILE A 166 7.63 8.96 25.38
N THR A 167 8.10 10.20 25.26
CA THR A 167 9.49 10.62 25.54
C THR A 167 9.91 10.45 27.00
N GLN A 168 8.96 10.26 27.92
CA GLN A 168 9.23 10.11 29.36
C GLN A 168 9.10 8.67 29.86
N LEU A 169 8.72 7.71 29.00
CA LEU A 169 8.44 6.35 29.44
C LEU A 169 9.68 5.47 29.44
N SER A 170 9.89 4.75 30.54
CA SER A 170 10.88 3.67 30.58
C SER A 170 10.47 2.50 29.67
N PRO A 171 11.41 1.65 29.21
CA PRO A 171 11.08 0.45 28.43
C PRO A 171 10.10 -0.51 29.11
N ARG A 172 10.01 -0.48 30.45
CA ARG A 172 9.01 -1.23 31.20
C ARG A 172 7.62 -0.58 31.11
N ALA A 173 7.56 0.74 31.33
CA ALA A 173 6.31 1.49 31.22
C ALA A 173 5.73 1.45 29.79
N LEU A 174 6.58 1.47 28.75
CA LEU A 174 6.17 1.31 27.35
C LEU A 174 5.46 -0.03 27.08
N ARG A 175 5.90 -1.12 27.72
CA ARG A 175 5.28 -2.45 27.57
C ARG A 175 3.89 -2.50 28.19
N GLU A 176 3.70 -1.80 29.31
CA GLU A 176 2.45 -1.79 30.07
C GLU A 176 1.49 -0.67 29.61
N MET A 177 1.98 0.28 28.80
CA MET A 177 1.23 1.46 28.33
C MET A 177 -0.10 1.07 27.69
N VAL A 178 -1.20 1.69 28.13
CA VAL A 178 -2.52 1.57 27.49
C VAL A 178 -2.77 2.83 26.67
N LEU A 179 -3.05 2.67 25.37
CA LEU A 179 -3.31 3.80 24.48
C LEU A 179 -4.74 4.30 24.66
N GLU A 180 -4.88 5.50 25.20
CA GLU A 180 -6.13 6.23 25.32
C GLU A 180 -6.32 7.23 24.18
N ASP A 181 -7.57 7.56 23.85
CA ASP A 181 -7.87 8.47 22.73
C ASP A 181 -7.25 9.86 22.92
N ALA A 182 -7.11 10.34 24.17
CA ALA A 182 -6.49 11.62 24.50
C ALA A 182 -4.98 11.66 24.18
N MET A 183 -4.33 10.50 24.15
CA MET A 183 -2.90 10.37 23.86
C MET A 183 -2.61 10.38 22.36
N LEU A 184 -3.62 10.17 21.52
CA LEU A 184 -3.46 10.06 20.08
C LEU A 184 -3.31 11.44 19.43
N LEU A 185 -2.51 11.48 18.36
CA LEU A 185 -2.42 12.64 17.50
C LEU A 185 -3.76 12.91 16.79
N PRO A 186 -4.16 14.18 16.65
CA PRO A 186 -5.28 14.56 15.79
C PRO A 186 -5.10 14.03 14.37
N SER A 187 -6.21 13.77 13.66
CA SER A 187 -6.15 13.14 12.33
C SER A 187 -5.22 13.83 11.35
N ARG A 188 -5.12 15.16 11.42
CA ARG A 188 -4.27 15.99 10.55
C ARG A 188 -2.77 15.86 10.83
N GLU A 189 -2.40 15.43 12.03
CA GLU A 189 -1.00 15.37 12.52
C GLU A 189 -0.42 13.95 12.49
N VAL A 190 -1.26 12.92 12.32
CA VAL A 190 -0.78 11.54 12.16
C VAL A 190 0.10 11.42 10.92
N TYR A 191 1.32 10.95 11.13
CA TYR A 191 2.26 10.66 10.05
C TYR A 191 1.76 9.45 9.26
N VAL A 192 1.68 9.62 7.94
CA VAL A 192 1.24 8.60 7.00
C VAL A 192 2.22 8.43 5.82
N GLY A 193 3.38 9.08 5.90
CA GLY A 193 4.32 9.16 4.80
C GLY A 193 4.07 10.36 3.87
N GLN A 194 5.15 10.88 3.30
CA GLN A 194 5.15 12.05 2.43
C GLN A 194 4.15 11.94 1.25
N GLU A 195 4.06 10.75 0.63
CA GLU A 195 3.13 10.51 -0.47
C GLU A 195 1.67 10.61 -0.02
N ALA A 196 1.36 10.10 1.18
CA ALA A 196 0.00 10.18 1.71
C ALA A 196 -0.34 11.61 2.15
N ASP A 197 0.62 12.35 2.71
CA ASP A 197 0.41 13.76 3.07
C ASP A 197 0.23 14.66 1.84
N THR A 198 1.02 14.42 0.78
CA THR A 198 0.83 15.08 -0.52
C THR A 198 -0.54 14.76 -1.11
N PHE A 199 -0.99 13.52 -0.99
CA PHE A 199 -2.32 13.13 -1.43
C PHE A 199 -3.43 13.83 -0.63
N ARG A 200 -3.25 13.95 0.69
CA ARG A 200 -4.20 14.60 1.61
C ARG A 200 -4.32 16.09 1.34
N SER A 201 -3.22 16.77 1.05
CA SER A 201 -3.23 18.21 0.74
C SER A 201 -3.98 18.50 -0.57
N GLN A 202 -3.88 17.60 -1.55
CA GLN A 202 -4.60 17.70 -2.82
C GLN A 202 -6.09 17.33 -2.72
N LYS A 203 -6.50 16.54 -1.70
CA LYS A 203 -7.89 16.03 -1.55
C LYS A 203 -8.40 16.11 -0.09
N PRO A 204 -8.62 17.31 0.46
CA PRO A 204 -8.90 17.52 1.88
C PRO A 204 -10.23 16.95 2.40
N ASN A 205 -11.19 16.67 1.51
CA ASN A 205 -12.56 16.22 1.84
C ASN A 205 -12.73 14.68 1.88
N HIS A 206 -11.72 13.90 1.49
CA HIS A 206 -11.84 12.44 1.48
C HIS A 206 -11.56 11.87 2.89
N ALA A 207 -12.44 10.98 3.35
CA ALA A 207 -12.69 10.66 4.77
C ALA A 207 -11.44 10.40 5.64
N ARG A 208 -11.15 11.37 6.54
CA ARG A 208 -10.12 11.34 7.58
C ARG A 208 -10.36 10.30 8.68
N ALA A 209 -11.59 9.80 8.82
CA ALA A 209 -12.05 9.16 10.06
C ALA A 209 -12.08 7.63 10.05
N HIS A 210 -12.17 6.96 8.89
CA HIS A 210 -12.39 5.51 8.85
C HIS A 210 -11.09 4.72 9.12
N TRP A 211 -9.95 5.16 8.58
CA TRP A 211 -8.71 4.40 8.67
C TRP A 211 -8.07 4.45 10.06
N GLN A 212 -8.06 5.61 10.72
CA GLN A 212 -7.52 5.73 12.08
C GLN A 212 -8.24 4.83 13.06
N ARG A 213 -9.59 4.80 12.99
CA ARG A 213 -10.39 3.92 13.82
C ARG A 213 -10.20 2.46 13.47
N SER A 214 -9.90 2.09 12.22
CA SER A 214 -9.62 0.71 11.82
C SER A 214 -8.19 0.25 12.13
N ALA A 215 -7.19 1.13 12.07
CA ALA A 215 -5.81 0.84 12.46
C ALA A 215 -5.68 0.76 13.99
N ALA A 216 -6.22 1.74 14.71
CA ALA A 216 -6.28 1.73 16.17
C ALA A 216 -7.14 0.58 16.72
N ARG A 217 -8.29 0.24 16.10
CA ARG A 217 -9.07 -0.96 16.49
C ARG A 217 -8.34 -2.26 16.22
N ARG A 218 -7.58 -2.37 15.12
CA ARG A 218 -6.77 -3.58 14.83
C ARG A 218 -5.58 -3.72 15.80
N LEU A 219 -5.00 -2.61 16.26
CA LEU A 219 -4.03 -2.60 17.36
C LEU A 219 -4.68 -2.97 18.71
N ARG A 220 -5.91 -2.51 19.01
CA ARG A 220 -6.66 -2.88 20.23
C ARG A 220 -7.10 -4.35 20.25
N LEU A 221 -7.59 -4.89 19.14
CA LEU A 221 -8.12 -6.26 19.06
C LEU A 221 -7.07 -7.36 19.32
N ARG A 222 -5.77 -7.09 19.12
CA ARG A 222 -4.71 -8.08 19.36
C ARG A 222 -4.26 -8.18 20.82
N ARG A 223 -4.53 -7.20 21.69
CA ARG A 223 -4.26 -7.35 23.13
C ARG A 223 -5.17 -8.40 23.79
N SER A 224 -6.36 -8.63 23.25
CA SER A 224 -7.29 -9.63 23.77
C SER A 224 -6.91 -11.09 23.42
N PHE A 225 -5.99 -11.31 22.47
CA PHE A 225 -5.61 -12.65 22.00
C PHE A 225 -4.23 -13.13 22.50
N ASN A 226 -3.42 -12.26 23.10
CA ASN A 226 -2.04 -12.57 23.52
C ASN A 226 -1.89 -12.78 25.04
N GLY A 227 -2.92 -13.32 25.69
CA GLY A 227 -2.84 -13.73 27.09
C GLY A 227 -1.80 -14.83 27.36
N HIS A 228 -1.34 -15.59 26.36
CA HIS A 228 -0.42 -16.72 26.54
C HIS A 228 0.65 -16.75 25.43
N ASN A 229 1.81 -16.12 25.70
CA ASN A 229 3.18 -16.46 25.22
C ASN A 229 4.03 -15.20 25.07
N ALA A 230 4.74 -14.85 26.14
CA ALA A 230 5.58 -13.66 26.28
C ALA A 230 6.94 -13.71 25.53
N HIS A 231 7.13 -14.59 24.54
CA HIS A 231 8.42 -14.80 23.86
C HIS A 231 8.47 -14.43 22.38
N ASN A 232 7.55 -13.62 21.86
CA ASN A 232 7.50 -13.34 20.41
C ASN A 232 7.07 -11.91 20.04
N GLY A 233 7.65 -10.89 20.68
CA GLY A 233 7.44 -9.47 20.34
C GLY A 233 7.76 -9.14 18.87
N ASP A 234 8.83 -9.73 18.32
CA ASP A 234 9.27 -9.55 16.93
C ASP A 234 8.27 -10.05 15.90
N ARG A 235 7.61 -11.18 16.20
CA ARG A 235 6.60 -11.76 15.33
C ARG A 235 5.36 -10.88 15.23
N ILE A 236 4.97 -10.16 16.28
CA ILE A 236 3.69 -9.43 16.31
C ILE A 236 3.71 -8.22 15.38
N VAL A 237 4.81 -7.46 15.36
CA VAL A 237 4.97 -6.27 14.50
C VAL A 237 5.08 -6.70 13.04
N LEU A 238 6.00 -7.64 12.75
CA LEU A 238 6.19 -8.17 11.40
C LEU A 238 4.90 -8.82 10.86
N GLN A 239 4.19 -9.61 11.66
CA GLN A 239 2.96 -10.29 11.24
C GLN A 239 1.81 -9.31 11.00
N SER A 240 1.66 -8.26 11.81
CA SER A 240 0.63 -7.22 11.58
C SER A 240 0.87 -6.45 10.27
N LEU A 241 2.14 -6.22 9.92
CA LEU A 241 2.54 -5.53 8.69
C LEU A 241 2.49 -6.46 7.47
N THR A 242 2.81 -7.73 7.64
CA THR A 242 2.73 -8.76 6.58
C THR A 242 1.28 -9.07 6.24
N GLU A 243 0.38 -9.13 7.23
CA GLU A 243 -1.07 -9.25 7.02
C GLU A 243 -1.66 -8.00 6.34
N CYS A 244 -1.16 -6.81 6.69
CA CYS A 244 -1.47 -5.58 5.98
C CYS A 244 -1.04 -5.63 4.50
N ALA A 245 0.16 -6.12 4.20
CA ALA A 245 0.64 -6.32 2.84
C ALA A 245 -0.13 -7.41 2.08
N ALA A 246 -0.50 -8.51 2.75
CA ALA A 246 -1.30 -9.59 2.20
C ALA A 246 -2.74 -9.15 1.86
N SER A 247 -3.23 -8.08 2.50
CA SER A 247 -4.54 -7.49 2.24
C SER A 247 -4.61 -6.63 0.98
N LEU A 248 -3.49 -6.37 0.29
CA LEU A 248 -3.42 -5.57 -0.95
C LEU A 248 -3.91 -6.39 -2.15
N PRO A 249 -5.16 -6.18 -2.62
CA PRO A 249 -5.74 -7.02 -3.67
C PRO A 249 -5.09 -6.76 -5.02
N LEU A 250 -4.46 -5.59 -5.23
CA LEU A 250 -3.76 -5.25 -6.46
C LEU A 250 -2.43 -5.99 -6.62
N CYS A 251 -1.68 -6.21 -5.53
CA CYS A 251 -0.45 -7.01 -5.56
C CYS A 251 -0.82 -8.49 -5.82
N SER A 252 -1.76 -9.05 -5.05
CA SER A 252 -2.26 -10.43 -5.26
C SER A 252 -2.90 -10.64 -6.66
N ALA A 253 -3.62 -9.64 -7.19
CA ALA A 253 -4.26 -9.73 -8.50
C ALA A 253 -3.31 -9.51 -9.68
N ALA A 254 -2.13 -8.92 -9.48
CA ALA A 254 -1.06 -9.00 -10.47
C ALA A 254 -0.38 -10.38 -10.44
N LEU A 255 -0.38 -11.09 -9.31
CA LEU A 255 0.47 -12.26 -9.04
C LEU A 255 0.01 -13.61 -9.62
N ASN A 256 -1.29 -13.90 -9.76
CA ASN A 256 -1.73 -15.20 -10.33
C ASN A 256 -1.93 -15.14 -11.86
N ARG A 257 -0.88 -15.05 -12.67
CA ARG A 257 -0.96 -15.33 -14.11
C ARG A 257 -0.18 -16.58 -14.42
#